data_AF-A0A9P7VLV1-F1
#
_entry.id   AF-A0A9P7VLV1-F1
#
_cell.length_a   1.000
_cell.length_b   1.000
_cell.length_c   1.000
_cell.angle_alpha   90.00
_cell.angle_beta   90.00
_cell.angle_gamma   90.00
#
_symmetry.space_group_name_H-M   'P 1'
#
loop_
_entity.id
_entity.type
_entity.pdbx_description
1 polymer ?
#
loop_
_entity_poly.entity_id
_entity_poly.type
_entity_poly.pdbx_seq_one_letter_code
_entity_poly.pdbx_strand_id
1 'polypeptide(L)'
;MANPRWPSLYDPSLEFFEIPNHNAEQPGAVYLYHYSQIFTFTLYWTLCFYSPFFIACAGIAFLNVLFPPRRSVNNALKKRNEQRSRITLAVIVLLVFLGISVLSVVCGATVVSLVLMGLFRSGGFSFSTWVPFCGAGILVLVSLLNSWPSVIHII
;
A
#
# COMPACT_ATOMS: atom_id res chain seq x y z
N MET A 1 -26.25 -10.63 -11.84
CA MET A 1 -25.11 -10.64 -10.90
C MET A 1 -24.52 -9.25 -10.89
N ALA A 2 -24.51 -8.58 -9.73
CA ALA A 2 -23.98 -7.21 -9.62
C ALA A 2 -22.45 -7.24 -9.73
N ASN A 3 -21.88 -6.21 -10.38
CA ASN A 3 -20.43 -6.04 -10.51
C ASN A 3 -20.01 -5.00 -9.45
N PRO A 4 -19.55 -5.41 -8.26
CA PRO A 4 -19.31 -4.49 -7.17
C PRO A 4 -18.19 -3.50 -7.50
N ARG A 5 -18.45 -2.22 -7.24
CA ARG A 5 -17.48 -1.13 -7.43
C ARG A 5 -16.79 -0.85 -6.11
N TRP A 6 -15.47 -0.66 -6.15
CA TRP A 6 -14.72 -0.22 -4.98
C TRP A 6 -15.33 1.08 -4.40
N PRO A 7 -15.40 1.25 -3.05
CA PRO A 7 -14.88 0.35 -2.02
C PRO A 7 -15.81 -0.78 -1.58
N SER A 8 -17.10 -0.75 -1.95
CA SER A 8 -18.21 -1.66 -1.57
C SER A 8 -18.01 -2.54 -0.33
N LEU A 9 -17.51 -1.98 0.78
CA LEU A 9 -17.44 -2.66 2.07
C LEU A 9 -18.86 -2.70 2.63
N TYR A 10 -19.45 -3.88 2.68
CA TYR A 10 -20.73 -4.09 3.36
C TYR A 10 -20.53 -4.15 4.88
N ASP A 11 -21.60 -4.02 5.65
CA ASP A 11 -21.54 -4.07 7.12
C ASP A 11 -21.01 -5.44 7.59
N PRO A 12 -19.85 -5.51 8.29
CA PRO A 12 -19.24 -6.77 8.66
C PRO A 12 -20.07 -7.52 9.71
N SER A 13 -20.97 -6.82 10.41
CA SER A 13 -21.90 -7.42 11.37
C SER A 13 -22.75 -8.54 10.74
N LEU A 14 -23.05 -8.43 9.44
CA LEU A 14 -23.78 -9.45 8.71
C LEU A 14 -23.04 -10.80 8.75
N GLU A 15 -21.71 -10.78 8.55
CA GLU A 15 -20.88 -11.99 8.46
C GLU A 15 -20.49 -12.56 9.84
N PHE A 16 -20.37 -11.71 10.86
CA PHE A 16 -19.95 -12.12 12.20
C PHE A 16 -21.10 -12.50 13.15
N PHE A 17 -22.30 -11.96 12.97
CA PHE A 17 -23.45 -12.33 13.79
C PHE A 17 -24.14 -13.56 13.19
N GLU A 18 -23.71 -14.71 13.71
CA GLU A 18 -24.15 -16.06 13.37
C GLU A 18 -25.67 -16.22 13.61
N ILE A 19 -26.46 -16.10 12.55
CA ILE A 19 -27.87 -16.52 12.57
C ILE A 19 -27.89 -18.01 12.18
N PRO A 20 -28.28 -18.93 13.08
CA PRO A 20 -28.34 -20.37 12.75
C PRO A 20 -29.20 -20.60 11.49
N ASN A 21 -28.73 -21.45 10.57
CA ASN A 21 -29.39 -21.89 9.32
C ASN A 21 -29.37 -20.96 8.09
N HIS A 22 -28.39 -20.06 7.92
CA HIS A 22 -28.25 -19.29 6.67
C HIS A 22 -27.21 -19.88 5.69
N ASN A 23 -27.42 -19.65 4.39
CA ASN A 23 -26.51 -20.04 3.32
C ASN A 23 -25.17 -19.29 3.40
N ALA A 24 -24.12 -19.84 2.77
CA ALA A 24 -22.79 -19.22 2.70
C ALA A 24 -22.78 -17.81 2.05
N GLU A 25 -23.82 -17.49 1.28
CA GLU A 25 -24.04 -16.16 0.72
C GLU A 25 -25.19 -15.47 1.44
N GLN A 26 -24.89 -14.32 2.06
CA GLN A 26 -25.88 -13.57 2.82
C GLN A 26 -26.56 -12.49 1.98
N PRO A 27 -27.89 -12.28 2.15
CA PRO A 27 -28.61 -11.21 1.47
C PRO A 27 -28.11 -9.84 1.99
N GLY A 28 -27.43 -9.08 1.12
CA GLY A 28 -26.85 -7.77 1.45
C GLY A 28 -25.33 -7.76 1.57
N ALA A 29 -24.69 -8.93 1.68
CA ALA A 29 -23.25 -9.06 1.55
C ALA A 29 -22.81 -8.95 0.08
N VAL A 30 -21.59 -8.47 -0.12
CA VAL A 30 -21.00 -8.26 -1.45
C VAL A 30 -19.80 -9.17 -1.61
N TYR A 31 -19.86 -10.06 -2.60
CA TYR A 31 -18.81 -11.03 -2.87
C TYR A 31 -18.13 -10.78 -4.22
N LEU A 32 -16.85 -11.13 -4.29
CA LEU A 32 -15.98 -11.02 -5.46
C LEU A 32 -15.80 -12.43 -6.03
N TYR A 33 -16.02 -12.60 -7.33
CA TYR A 33 -15.86 -13.91 -7.99
C TYR A 33 -14.80 -13.87 -9.08
N HIS A 34 -14.53 -12.68 -9.62
CA HIS A 34 -13.60 -12.51 -10.73
C HIS A 34 -12.25 -12.03 -10.20
N TYR A 35 -11.17 -12.64 -10.72
CA TYR A 35 -9.80 -12.26 -10.39
C TYR A 35 -9.55 -10.75 -10.57
N SER A 36 -10.06 -10.16 -11.66
CA SER A 36 -9.91 -8.72 -11.92
C SER A 36 -10.48 -7.85 -10.80
N GLN A 37 -11.60 -8.25 -10.18
CA GLN A 37 -12.20 -7.53 -9.07
C GLN A 37 -11.36 -7.71 -7.80
N ILE A 38 -10.94 -8.94 -7.50
CA ILE A 38 -10.08 -9.25 -6.35
C ILE A 38 -8.80 -8.42 -6.42
N PHE A 39 -8.10 -8.45 -7.56
CA PHE A 39 -6.89 -7.67 -7.80
C PHE A 39 -7.13 -6.17 -7.62
N THR A 40 -8.19 -5.62 -8.23
CA THR A 40 -8.50 -4.19 -8.16
C THR A 40 -8.78 -3.74 -6.72
N PHE A 41 -9.54 -4.53 -5.97
CA PHE A 41 -9.81 -4.26 -4.55
C PHE A 41 -8.52 -4.33 -3.72
N THR A 42 -7.71 -5.37 -3.89
CA THR A 42 -6.43 -5.51 -3.17
C THR A 42 -5.49 -4.36 -3.51
N LEU A 43 -5.40 -3.97 -4.78
CA LEU A 43 -4.54 -2.87 -5.25
C LEU A 43 -4.96 -1.54 -4.64
N TYR A 44 -6.24 -1.18 -4.70
CA TYR A 44 -6.70 0.10 -4.15
C TYR A 44 -6.53 0.19 -2.63
N TRP A 45 -6.85 -0.88 -1.90
CA TRP A 45 -6.62 -0.89 -0.45
C TRP A 45 -5.14 -0.81 -0.09
N THR A 46 -4.29 -1.55 -0.82
CA THR A 46 -2.84 -1.51 -0.63
C THR A 46 -2.31 -0.11 -0.94
N LEU A 47 -2.79 0.54 -2.00
CA LEU A 47 -2.43 1.92 -2.35
C LEU A 47 -2.84 2.89 -1.24
N CYS A 48 -4.08 2.81 -0.75
CA CYS A 48 -4.58 3.66 0.34
C CYS A 48 -3.71 3.53 1.60
N PHE A 49 -3.31 2.32 1.98
CA PHE A 49 -2.48 2.13 3.17
C PHE A 49 -1.01 2.46 2.95
N TYR A 50 -0.43 2.20 1.77
CA TYR A 50 0.98 2.49 1.48
C TYR A 50 1.25 3.97 1.22
N SER A 51 0.32 4.67 0.55
CA SER A 51 0.46 6.07 0.14
C SER A 51 0.92 7.01 1.26
N PRO A 52 0.31 7.04 2.47
CA PRO A 52 0.74 7.96 3.53
C PRO A 52 2.17 7.72 4.00
N PHE A 53 2.63 6.45 4.09
CA PHE A 53 4.00 6.14 4.51
C PHE A 53 5.02 6.60 3.46
N PHE A 54 4.75 6.36 2.18
CA PHE A 54 5.63 6.79 1.09
C PHE A 54 5.65 8.30 0.93
N ILE A 55 4.50 8.97 1.07
CA ILE A 55 4.42 10.44 1.04
C ILE A 55 5.18 11.05 2.22
N ALA A 56 5.03 10.50 3.43
CA ALA A 56 5.77 10.98 4.60
C ALA A 56 7.28 10.82 4.41
N CYS A 57 7.74 9.65 3.95
CA CYS A 57 9.16 9.40 3.70
C CYS A 57 9.72 10.32 2.59
N ALA A 58 9.00 10.45 1.47
CA ALA A 58 9.38 11.35 0.37
C ALA A 58 9.41 12.82 0.83
N GLY A 59 8.44 13.25 1.63
CA GLY A 59 8.38 14.59 2.20
C GLY A 59 9.57 14.89 3.12
N ILE A 60 9.92 13.96 4.01
CA ILE A 60 11.09 14.10 4.90
C ILE A 60 12.38 14.17 4.09
N ALA A 61 12.57 13.28 3.11
CA ALA A 61 13.75 13.27 2.25
C ALA A 61 13.86 14.58 1.44
N PHE A 62 12.75 15.06 0.90
CA PHE A 62 12.67 16.33 0.17
C PHE A 62 13.10 17.51 1.05
N LEU A 63 12.55 17.61 2.27
CA LEU A 63 12.92 18.64 3.24
C LEU A 63 14.40 18.55 3.64
N ASN A 64 14.94 17.35 3.84
CA ASN A 64 16.36 17.14 4.17
C ASN A 64 17.31 17.61 3.05
N VAL A 65 16.93 17.40 1.78
CA VAL A 65 17.72 17.87 0.63
C VAL A 65 17.62 19.39 0.44
N LEU A 66 16.45 19.98 0.68
CA LEU A 66 16.22 21.42 0.54
C LEU A 66 16.89 22.23 1.66
N PHE A 67 16.88 21.71 2.89
CA PHE A 67 17.40 22.38 4.07
C PHE A 67 18.52 21.57 4.73
N PRO A 68 19.68 21.38 4.08
CA PRO A 68 20.77 20.65 4.69
C PRO A 68 21.26 21.39 5.95
N PRO A 69 21.62 20.67 7.04
CA PRO A 69 22.23 21.27 8.23
C PRO A 69 23.43 22.12 7.83
N ARG A 70 23.55 23.34 8.39
CA ARG A 70 24.61 24.30 8.05
C ARG A 70 25.99 23.67 8.28
N ARG A 71 26.63 23.18 7.21
CA ARG A 71 28.06 22.83 7.25
C ARG A 71 28.89 24.11 7.17
N SER A 72 29.92 24.12 8.01
CA SER A 72 30.76 25.23 8.42
C SER A 72 31.29 26.12 7.28
N VAL A 73 31.54 27.37 7.67
CA VAL A 73 32.00 28.53 6.92
C VAL A 73 33.31 28.25 6.19
N ASN A 74 33.28 27.77 4.93
CA ASN A 74 34.45 27.84 4.03
C ASN A 74 34.14 27.86 2.52
N ASN A 75 32.89 27.67 2.07
CA ASN A 75 32.55 27.53 0.64
C ASN A 75 31.88 28.76 0.00
N ALA A 76 32.10 29.97 0.53
CA ALA A 76 31.40 31.19 0.09
C ALA A 76 31.57 31.55 -1.40
N LEU A 77 32.58 30.97 -2.08
CA LEU A 77 32.87 31.25 -3.50
C LEU A 77 32.11 30.36 -4.51
N LYS A 78 31.30 29.37 -4.07
CA LYS A 78 30.63 28.41 -4.98
C LYS A 78 29.09 28.46 -4.93
N LYS A 79 28.48 29.63 -4.73
CA LYS A 79 27.06 29.68 -4.30
C LYS A 79 25.96 29.67 -5.38
N ARG A 80 26.22 29.89 -6.68
CA ARG A 80 25.13 29.99 -7.69
C ARG A 80 24.75 28.66 -8.38
N ASN A 81 25.67 27.69 -8.47
CA ASN A 81 25.42 26.41 -9.17
C ASN A 81 24.95 25.26 -8.26
N GLU A 82 25.01 25.42 -6.94
CA GLU A 82 24.58 24.39 -5.98
C GLU A 82 23.06 24.34 -5.81
N GLN A 83 22.37 25.48 -5.80
CA GLN A 83 20.93 25.50 -5.47
C GLN A 83 20.07 24.86 -6.58
N ARG A 84 20.44 25.06 -7.85
CA ARG A 84 19.76 24.42 -8.99
C ARG A 84 19.95 22.89 -8.97
N SER A 85 21.16 22.43 -8.63
CA SER A 85 21.48 21.01 -8.46
C SER A 85 20.71 20.36 -7.31
N ARG A 86 20.49 21.09 -6.21
CA ARG A 86 19.71 20.61 -5.05
C ARG A 86 18.22 20.42 -5.36
N ILE A 87 17.60 21.34 -6.10
CA ILE A 87 16.20 21.20 -6.51
C ILE A 87 16.06 20.02 -7.47
N THR A 88 16.97 19.90 -8.46
CA THR A 88 16.98 18.74 -9.37
C THR A 88 17.14 17.43 -8.61
N LEU A 89 18.05 17.37 -7.62
CA LEU A 89 18.24 16.18 -6.79
C LEU A 89 17.01 15.86 -5.93
N ALA A 90 16.38 16.87 -5.32
CA ALA A 90 15.17 16.69 -4.51
C ALA A 90 14.00 16.15 -5.35
N VAL A 91 13.83 16.66 -6.58
CA VAL A 91 12.82 16.17 -7.51
C VAL A 91 13.12 14.74 -7.96
N ILE A 92 14.38 14.41 -8.26
CA ILE A 92 14.78 13.03 -8.61
C ILE A 92 14.47 12.08 -7.46
N VAL A 93 14.82 12.43 -6.23
CA VAL A 93 14.52 11.61 -5.04
C VAL A 93 13.02 11.39 -4.91
N LEU A 94 12.21 12.44 -5.02
CA LEU A 94 10.75 12.34 -4.97
C LEU A 94 10.20 11.41 -6.06
N LEU A 95 10.66 11.55 -7.31
CA LEU A 95 10.23 10.71 -8.43
C LEU A 95 10.65 9.24 -8.24
N VAL A 96 11.84 8.98 -7.73
CA VAL A 96 12.30 7.61 -7.44
C VAL A 96 11.47 6.98 -6.34
N PHE A 97 11.16 7.72 -5.26
CA PHE A 97 10.30 7.22 -4.19
C PHE A 97 8.87 6.93 -4.67
N LEU A 98 8.30 7.79 -5.54
CA LEU A 98 7.00 7.54 -6.14
C LEU A 98 7.03 6.35 -7.12
N GLY A 99 8.10 6.20 -7.90
CA GLY A 99 8.24 5.06 -8.81
C GLY A 99 8.34 3.73 -8.06
N ILE A 100 9.17 3.69 -7.01
CA ILE A 100 9.32 2.51 -6.16
C ILE A 100 8.00 2.19 -5.46
N SER A 101 7.26 3.20 -4.97
CA SER A 101 5.99 2.97 -4.28
C SER A 101 4.95 2.29 -5.19
N VAL A 102 4.83 2.75 -6.43
CA VAL A 102 3.91 2.16 -7.41
C VAL A 102 4.29 0.71 -7.70
N LEU A 103 5.58 0.44 -7.92
CA LEU A 103 6.07 -0.92 -8.14
C LEU A 103 5.80 -1.82 -6.93
N SER A 104 6.06 -1.35 -5.71
CA SER A 104 5.79 -2.10 -4.48
C SER A 104 4.31 -2.41 -4.30
N VAL A 105 3.42 -1.45 -4.56
CA VAL A 105 1.97 -1.64 -4.47
C VAL A 105 1.49 -2.66 -5.51
N VAL A 106 1.97 -2.58 -6.75
CA VAL A 106 1.59 -3.52 -7.81
C VAL A 106 2.10 -4.94 -7.49
N CYS A 107 3.38 -5.09 -7.12
CA CYS A 107 3.94 -6.38 -6.76
C CYS A 107 3.23 -6.99 -5.54
N GLY A 108 3.06 -6.22 -4.47
CA GLY A 108 2.40 -6.66 -3.25
C GLY A 108 0.94 -7.06 -3.48
N ALA A 109 0.18 -6.23 -4.20
CA ALA A 109 -1.20 -6.54 -4.54
C ALA A 109 -1.32 -7.76 -5.46
N THR A 110 -0.38 -7.95 -6.39
CA THR A 110 -0.35 -9.12 -7.28
C THR A 110 -0.12 -10.40 -6.48
N VAL A 111 0.89 -10.44 -5.61
CA VAL A 111 1.18 -11.62 -4.78
C VAL A 111 -0.01 -11.95 -3.88
N VAL A 112 -0.54 -10.95 -3.16
CA VAL A 112 -1.67 -11.16 -2.24
C VAL A 112 -2.91 -11.63 -3.00
N SER A 113 -3.28 -10.98 -4.10
CA SER A 113 -4.47 -11.38 -4.89
C SER A 113 -4.35 -12.77 -5.51
N LEU A 114 -3.14 -13.20 -5.91
CA LEU A 114 -2.91 -14.56 -6.42
C LEU A 114 -3.02 -15.62 -5.31
N VAL A 115 -2.42 -15.37 -4.14
CA VAL A 115 -2.51 -16.27 -2.98
C VAL A 115 -3.96 -16.40 -2.52
N LEU A 116 -4.64 -15.26 -2.40
CA LEU A 116 -6.06 -15.15 -2.06
C LEU A 116 -6.93 -15.95 -3.05
N MET A 117 -6.76 -15.72 -4.35
CA MET A 117 -7.48 -16.45 -5.39
C MET A 117 -7.26 -17.95 -5.31
N GLY A 118 -6.00 -18.39 -5.14
CA GLY A 118 -5.67 -19.81 -5.04
C GLY A 118 -6.33 -20.49 -3.84
N LEU A 119 -6.31 -19.82 -2.69
CA LEU A 119 -6.86 -20.33 -1.44
C LEU A 119 -8.38 -20.48 -1.47
N PHE A 120 -9.11 -19.45 -1.94
CA PHE A 120 -10.57 -19.53 -1.97
C PHE A 120 -11.08 -20.43 -3.09
N ARG A 121 -10.37 -20.49 -4.21
CA ARG A 121 -10.71 -21.42 -5.30
C ARG A 121 -10.56 -22.88 -4.86
N SER A 122 -9.57 -23.21 -4.01
CA SER A 122 -9.42 -24.56 -3.48
C SER A 122 -10.46 -24.88 -2.39
N GLY A 123 -10.88 -23.88 -1.62
CA GLY A 123 -11.91 -24.03 -0.59
C GLY A 123 -13.36 -24.01 -1.11
N GLY A 124 -13.57 -23.64 -2.38
CA GLY A 124 -14.92 -23.47 -2.94
C GLY A 124 -15.73 -22.35 -2.25
N PHE A 125 -15.05 -21.40 -1.62
CA PHE A 125 -15.67 -20.33 -0.82
C PHE A 125 -15.88 -19.05 -1.63
N SER A 126 -16.93 -18.30 -1.30
CA SER A 126 -17.20 -16.97 -1.85
C SER A 126 -16.29 -15.92 -1.21
N PHE A 127 -15.83 -14.95 -2.01
CA PHE A 127 -14.78 -14.01 -1.62
C PHE A 127 -15.38 -12.72 -1.05
N SER A 128 -15.32 -12.49 0.27
CA SER A 128 -15.82 -11.25 0.88
C SER A 128 -14.95 -10.03 0.50
N THR A 129 -15.57 -8.86 0.30
CA THR A 129 -14.86 -7.58 0.06
C THR A 129 -13.97 -7.15 1.23
N TRP A 130 -14.18 -7.72 2.43
CA TRP A 130 -13.33 -7.50 3.61
C TRP A 130 -11.98 -8.21 3.49
N VAL A 131 -11.90 -9.31 2.74
CA VAL A 131 -10.68 -10.11 2.63
C VAL A 131 -9.54 -9.32 1.95
N PRO A 132 -9.75 -8.64 0.79
CA PRO A 132 -8.75 -7.75 0.21
C PRO A 132 -8.32 -6.60 1.14
N PHE A 133 -9.24 -6.06 1.94
CA PHE A 133 -8.96 -4.99 2.91
C PHE A 133 -8.02 -5.47 4.02
N CYS A 134 -8.36 -6.58 4.68
CA CYS A 134 -7.53 -7.19 5.71
C CYS A 134 -6.16 -7.64 5.15
N GLY A 135 -6.16 -8.24 3.96
CA GLY A 135 -4.94 -8.66 3.27
C GLY A 135 -3.99 -7.49 2.97
N ALA A 136 -4.53 -6.35 2.53
CA ALA A 136 -3.76 -5.13 2.34
C ALA A 136 -3.21 -4.58 3.67
N GLY A 137 -4.02 -4.59 4.74
CA GLY A 137 -3.58 -4.18 6.08
C GLY A 137 -2.44 -5.04 6.62
N ILE A 138 -2.56 -6.37 6.52
CA ILE A 138 -1.50 -7.32 6.91
C ILE A 138 -0.24 -7.06 6.09
N LEU A 139 -0.36 -6.87 4.77
CA LEU A 139 0.77 -6.60 3.89
C LEU A 139 1.55 -5.34 4.30
N VAL A 140 0.86 -4.28 4.70
CA VAL A 140 1.50 -3.04 5.20
C VAL A 140 2.23 -3.32 6.50
N LEU A 141 1.57 -4.01 7.44
CA LEU A 141 2.16 -4.35 8.73
C LEU A 141 3.41 -5.22 8.58
N VAL A 142 3.38 -6.22 7.69
CA VAL A 142 4.53 -7.07 7.38
C VAL A 142 5.68 -6.24 6.81
N SER A 143 5.40 -5.29 5.91
CA SER A 143 6.43 -4.39 5.37
C SER A 143 7.03 -3.46 6.44
N LEU A 144 6.22 -2.98 7.38
CA LEU A 144 6.71 -2.21 8.53
C LEU A 144 7.60 -3.07 9.44
N LEU A 145 7.19 -4.31 9.73
CA LEU A 145 7.98 -5.25 10.54
C LEU A 145 9.31 -5.62 9.86
N ASN A 146 9.31 -5.86 8.56
CA ASN A 146 10.52 -6.16 7.78
C ASN A 146 11.50 -4.99 7.70
N SER A 147 11.04 -3.76 7.94
CA SER A 147 11.94 -2.60 8.00
C SER A 147 12.86 -2.66 9.22
N TRP A 148 12.46 -3.35 10.29
CA TRP A 148 13.19 -3.38 11.56
C TRP A 148 14.53 -4.13 11.51
N PRO A 149 14.66 -5.37 10.97
CA PRO A 149 15.95 -6.02 10.83
C PRO A 149 16.92 -5.25 9.93
N SER A 150 16.42 -4.51 8.92
CA SER A 150 17.27 -3.65 8.10
C SER A 150 17.93 -2.52 8.88
N VAL A 151 17.29 -2.01 9.93
CA VAL A 151 17.85 -0.95 10.79
C VAL A 151 18.90 -1.52 11.75
N ILE A 152 18.64 -2.70 12.31
CA ILE A 152 19.56 -3.35 13.26
C ILE A 152 20.86 -3.78 12.57
N HIS A 153 20.82 -4.14 11.29
CA HIS A 153 22.05 -4.45 10.53
C HIS A 153 22.84 -3.20 10.08
N ILE A 154 22.27 -2.01 10.20
CA ILE A 154 22.88 -0.73 9.79
C ILE A 154 23.52 0.01 10.97
N ILE A 155 23.08 -0.25 12.20
CA ILE A 155 23.64 0.31 13.45
C ILE A 155 24.77 -0.60 13.94
#